data_AF-A0A250JRH4-F1
#
_entry.id   AF-A0A250JRH4-F1
#
_cell.length_a   1.000
_cell.length_b   1.000
_cell.length_c   1.000
_cell.angle_alpha   90.00
_cell.angle_beta   90.00
_cell.angle_gamma   90.00
#
_symmetry.space_group_name_H-M   'P 1'
#
loop_
_entity.id
_entity.type
_entity.pdbx_description
1 polymer ?
#
loop_
_entity_poly.entity_id
_entity_poly.type
_entity_poly.pdbx_seq_one_letter_code
_entity_poly.pdbx_strand_id
1 'polypeptide(L)'
;MAAQRLSMRKLRVLFRLRFEAKLTTRAIAASLGIGNGTVCDYLGRARVAKLTWPLPPELDDDAALTALLFPEDAKALTERPEPDWAHVYAELKKKGVTKLLLWQE
;
A
#
# COMPACT_ATOMS: atom_id res chain seq x y z
N MET A 1 0.89 -12.03 5.80
CA MET A 1 1.08 -11.10 6.93
C MET A 1 1.20 -9.69 6.39
N ALA A 2 0.30 -8.78 6.76
CA ALA A 2 0.46 -7.37 6.40
C ALA A 2 1.67 -6.81 7.15
N ALA A 3 2.76 -6.47 6.44
CA ALA A 3 3.90 -5.83 7.06
C ALA A 3 3.47 -4.48 7.64
N GLN A 4 3.78 -4.25 8.92
CA GLN A 4 3.44 -3.00 9.58
C GLN A 4 4.10 -1.83 8.84
N ARG A 5 3.28 -0.85 8.42
CA ARG A 5 3.75 0.26 7.60
C ARG A 5 4.70 1.15 8.40
N LEU A 6 5.69 1.69 7.69
CA LEU A 6 6.59 2.69 8.25
C LEU A 6 5.81 4.00 8.39
N SER A 7 6.05 4.76 9.46
CA SER A 7 5.46 6.09 9.57
C SER A 7 5.98 7.02 8.48
N MET A 8 5.13 7.94 8.01
CA MET A 8 5.50 8.89 6.94
C MET A 8 6.72 9.74 7.30
N ARG A 9 6.84 10.13 8.57
CA ARG A 9 8.04 10.78 9.09
C ARG A 9 9.31 9.97 8.85
N LYS A 10 9.29 8.66 9.13
CA LYS A 10 10.45 7.78 8.89
C LYS A 10 10.71 7.58 7.40
N LEU A 11 9.68 7.56 6.55
CA LEU A 11 9.84 7.47 5.09
C LEU A 11 10.51 8.71 4.50
N ARG A 12 10.08 9.91 4.90
CA ARG A 12 10.74 11.16 4.48
C ARG A 12 12.21 11.16 4.89
N VAL A 13 12.53 10.73 6.11
CA VAL A 13 13.92 10.61 6.56
C VAL A 13 14.69 9.55 5.76
N LEU A 14 14.07 8.41 5.44
CA LEU A 14 14.68 7.38 4.59
C LEU A 14 15.08 7.95 3.23
N PHE A 15 14.16 8.66 2.56
CA PHE A 15 14.44 9.29 1.27
C PHE A 15 15.52 10.36 1.39
N ARG A 16 15.46 11.19 2.43
CA ARG A 16 16.50 12.17 2.73
C ARG A 16 17.89 11.53 2.86
N LEU A 17 18.01 10.48 3.67
CA LEU A 17 19.27 9.76 3.87
C LEU A 17 19.77 9.09 2.59
N ARG A 18 18.86 8.62 1.73
CA ARG A 18 19.23 8.00 0.46
C ARG A 18 19.68 9.02 -0.58
N PHE A 19 18.96 10.13 -0.75
CA PHE A 19 19.16 11.06 -1.85
C PHE A 19 20.08 12.23 -1.49
N GLU A 20 19.99 12.78 -0.27
CA GLU A 20 20.90 13.86 0.18
C GLU A 20 22.22 13.29 0.70
N ALA A 21 22.13 12.36 1.66
CA ALA A 21 23.31 11.82 2.33
C ALA A 21 23.97 10.65 1.57
N LYS A 22 23.37 10.19 0.46
CA LYS A 22 23.87 9.10 -0.41
C LYS A 22 24.26 7.83 0.35
N LEU A 23 23.62 7.55 1.47
CA LEU A 23 23.93 6.41 2.31
C LEU A 23 23.53 5.09 1.64
N THR A 24 24.21 4.00 2.05
CA THR A 24 23.86 2.64 1.65
C THR A 24 22.59 2.18 2.36
N THR A 25 21.84 1.24 1.78
CA THR A 25 20.61 0.74 2.38
C THR A 25 20.84 0.14 3.77
N ARG A 26 22.00 -0.49 3.98
CA ARG A 26 22.42 -1.03 5.28
C ARG A 26 22.68 0.05 6.33
N ALA A 27 23.32 1.16 5.95
CA ALA A 27 23.51 2.29 6.85
C ALA A 27 22.17 2.95 7.21
N ILE A 28 21.29 3.13 6.23
CA ILE A 28 19.95 3.68 6.45
C ILE A 28 19.12 2.79 7.39
N ALA A 29 19.17 1.47 7.18
CA ALA A 29 18.52 0.48 8.02
C ALA A 29 18.97 0.60 9.49
N ALA A 30 20.28 0.73 9.71
CA ALA A 30 20.86 0.93 11.04
C ALA A 30 20.43 2.27 11.66
N SER A 31 20.44 3.36 10.89
CA SER A 31 20.05 4.69 11.39
C SER A 31 18.57 4.80 11.76
N LEU A 32 17.69 4.10 11.05
CA LEU A 32 16.24 4.15 11.27
C LEU A 32 15.71 3.01 12.15
N GLY A 33 16.56 2.04 12.51
CA GLY A 33 16.20 0.86 13.27
C GLY A 33 15.19 -0.04 12.55
N ILE A 34 15.35 -0.23 11.24
CA ILE A 34 14.44 -1.02 10.39
C ILE A 34 15.18 -2.09 9.60
N GLY A 35 14.46 -3.11 9.14
CA GLY A 35 15.04 -4.18 8.32
C GLY A 35 15.53 -3.67 6.97
N ASN A 36 16.69 -4.16 6.52
CA ASN A 36 17.24 -3.80 5.19
C ASN A 36 16.28 -4.14 4.05
N GLY A 37 15.57 -5.28 4.14
CA GLY A 37 14.53 -5.64 3.18
C GLY A 37 13.41 -4.60 3.08
N THR A 38 13.00 -4.01 4.21
CA THR A 38 12.03 -2.92 4.26
C THR A 38 12.56 -1.67 3.56
N VAL A 39 13.83 -1.30 3.78
CA VAL A 39 14.47 -0.16 3.08
C VAL A 39 14.47 -0.40 1.57
N CYS A 40 14.88 -1.59 1.13
CA CYS A 40 14.90 -1.95 -0.29
C CYS A 40 13.50 -1.91 -0.91
N ASP A 41 12.48 -2.41 -0.22
CA ASP A 41 11.09 -2.38 -0.69
C ASP A 41 10.60 -0.95 -0.90
N TYR A 42 10.79 -0.07 0.09
CA TYR A 42 10.39 1.34 -0.04
C TYR A 42 11.15 2.11 -1.12
N LEU A 43 12.45 1.84 -1.29
CA LEU A 43 13.22 2.43 -2.38
C LEU A 43 12.79 1.89 -3.75
N GLY A 44 12.41 0.61 -3.82
CA GLY A 44 11.83 0.00 -5.01
C GLY A 44 10.50 0.65 -5.39
N ARG A 45 9.59 0.80 -4.43
CA ARG A 45 8.31 1.51 -4.61
C ARG A 45 8.52 2.94 -5.06
N ALA A 46 9.44 3.67 -4.45
CA ALA A 46 9.76 5.04 -4.84
C ALA A 46 10.28 5.14 -6.28
N ARG A 47 11.07 4.16 -6.71
CA ARG A 47 11.56 4.07 -8.10
C ARG A 47 10.42 3.80 -9.09
N VAL A 48 9.49 2.91 -8.75
CA VAL A 48 8.30 2.62 -9.58
C VAL A 48 7.39 3.86 -9.65
N ALA A 49 7.20 4.54 -8.53
CA ALA A 49 6.48 5.80 -8.42
C ALA A 49 7.20 7.00 -9.09
N LYS A 50 8.42 6.80 -9.60
CA LYS A 50 9.27 7.85 -10.21
C LYS A 50 9.41 9.09 -9.31
N LEU A 51 9.50 8.86 -8.00
CA LEU A 51 9.68 9.92 -7.03
C LEU A 51 11.00 10.65 -7.26
N THR A 52 10.92 11.97 -7.35
CA THR A 52 12.08 12.86 -7.38
C THR A 52 12.36 13.38 -5.98
N TRP A 53 13.65 13.57 -5.68
CA TRP A 53 14.10 14.29 -4.49
C TRP A 53 14.79 15.60 -4.90
N PRO A 54 14.49 16.75 -4.28
CA PRO A 54 13.57 16.94 -3.16
C PRO A 54 12.12 16.66 -3.54
N LEU A 55 11.31 16.26 -2.55
CA LEU A 55 9.88 16.02 -2.76
C LEU A 55 9.21 17.34 -3.20
N PRO A 56 8.44 17.33 -4.29
CA PRO A 56 7.61 18.46 -4.70
C PRO A 56 6.66 18.91 -3.57
N PRO A 57 6.29 20.20 -3.50
CA PRO A 57 5.36 20.71 -2.49
C PRO A 57 3.99 20.02 -2.53
N GLU A 58 3.59 19.49 -3.68
CA GLU A 58 2.36 18.70 -3.85
C GLU A 58 2.39 17.37 -3.08
N LEU A 59 3.60 16.87 -2.75
CA LEU A 59 3.83 15.68 -1.94
C LEU A 59 4.21 16.04 -0.48
N ASP A 60 3.97 17.28 -0.07
CA ASP A 60 4.09 17.64 1.35
C ASP A 60 2.97 17.00 2.18
N ASP A 61 1.81 16.74 1.57
CA ASP A 61 0.74 15.95 2.18
C ASP A 61 1.11 14.46 2.30
N ASP A 62 1.07 13.94 3.53
CA ASP A 62 1.26 12.53 3.85
C ASP A 62 0.28 11.63 3.08
N ALA A 63 -0.96 12.09 2.83
CA ALA A 63 -1.95 11.32 2.10
C ALA A 63 -1.59 11.15 0.62
N ALA A 64 -1.13 12.22 -0.03
CA ALA A 64 -0.70 12.18 -1.43
C ALA A 64 0.51 11.26 -1.64
N LEU A 65 1.50 11.34 -0.73
CA LEU A 65 2.66 10.45 -0.76
C LEU A 65 2.25 8.97 -0.53
N THR A 66 1.32 8.73 0.37
CA THR A 66 0.79 7.38 0.63
C THR A 66 0.12 6.81 -0.62
N ALA A 67 -0.79 7.57 -1.23
CA ALA A 67 -1.51 7.14 -2.43
C ALA A 67 -0.55 6.78 -3.58
N LEU A 68 0.53 7.53 -3.73
CA LEU A 68 1.55 7.28 -4.76
C LEU A 68 2.38 6.02 -4.49
N LEU A 69 2.75 5.75 -3.23
CA LEU A 69 3.55 4.59 -2.85
C LEU A 69 2.74 3.29 -2.73
N PHE A 70 1.42 3.40 -2.54
CA PHE A 70 0.50 2.30 -2.30
C PHE A 70 -0.75 2.37 -3.21
N PRO A 71 -0.60 2.33 -4.55
CA PRO A 71 -1.73 2.43 -5.46
C PRO A 71 -2.71 1.24 -5.38
N GLU A 72 -2.25 0.08 -4.92
CA GLU A 72 -3.09 -1.10 -4.73
C GLU A 72 -4.17 -0.91 -3.66
N ASP A 73 -3.90 -0.10 -2.63
CA ASP A 73 -4.92 0.21 -1.61
C ASP A 73 -6.11 0.97 -2.24
N ALA A 74 -5.82 1.89 -3.16
CA ALA A 74 -6.85 2.63 -3.88
C ALA A 74 -7.64 1.73 -4.83
N LYS A 75 -6.98 0.77 -5.50
CA LYS A 75 -7.65 -0.22 -6.36
C LYS A 75 -8.51 -1.19 -5.56
N ALA A 76 -8.04 -1.67 -4.41
CA ALA A 76 -8.79 -2.59 -3.56
C ALA A 76 -10.11 -2.00 -3.04
N LEU A 77 -10.18 -0.68 -2.89
CA LEU A 77 -11.41 0.04 -2.55
C LEU A 77 -12.35 0.23 -3.74
N THR A 78 -11.82 0.29 -4.97
CA THR A 78 -12.58 0.72 -6.16
C THR A 78 -13.05 -0.46 -7.02
N GLU A 79 -12.27 -1.54 -7.10
CA GLU A 79 -12.47 -2.62 -8.09
C GLU A 79 -13.22 -3.84 -7.55
N ARG A 80 -13.80 -3.79 -6.35
CA ARG A 80 -14.66 -4.89 -5.89
C ARG A 80 -16.08 -4.67 -6.41
N PRO A 81 -16.52 -5.39 -7.47
CA PRO A 81 -17.92 -5.36 -7.85
C PRO A 81 -18.74 -5.82 -6.64
N GLU A 82 -19.69 -4.98 -6.23
CA GLU A 82 -20.64 -5.39 -5.21
C GLU A 82 -21.55 -6.48 -5.79
N PRO A 83 -21.79 -7.58 -5.06
CA PRO A 83 -22.75 -8.59 -5.50
C PRO A 83 -24.13 -7.95 -5.67
N ASP A 84 -24.92 -8.45 -6.63
CA ASP A 84 -26.34 -8.11 -6.69
C ASP A 84 -27.06 -8.70 -5.46
N TRP A 85 -27.22 -7.86 -4.43
CA TRP A 85 -27.86 -8.26 -3.18
C TRP A 85 -29.32 -8.68 -3.35
N ALA A 86 -30.02 -8.15 -4.37
CA ALA A 86 -31.39 -8.54 -4.65
C ALA A 86 -31.44 -9.98 -5.19
N HIS A 87 -30.50 -10.34 -6.06
CA HIS A 87 -30.33 -11.70 -6.55
C HIS A 87 -29.94 -12.66 -5.41
N VAL A 88 -28.94 -12.31 -4.60
CA VAL A 88 -28.50 -13.13 -3.44
C VAL A 88 -29.65 -13.36 -2.45
N TYR A 89 -30.44 -12.32 -2.16
CA TYR A 89 -31.59 -12.43 -1.25
C TYR A 89 -32.71 -13.34 -1.82
N ALA A 90 -32.98 -13.25 -3.12
CA ALA A 90 -33.96 -14.10 -3.79
C ALA A 90 -33.55 -15.58 -3.78
N GLU A 91 -32.27 -15.87 -4.05
CA GLU A 91 -31.72 -17.23 -4.03
C GLU A 91 -31.72 -17.83 -2.62
N LEU A 92 -31.37 -17.06 -1.58
CA LEU A 92 -31.41 -17.53 -0.18
C LEU A 92 -32.83 -17.86 0.32
N LYS A 93 -33.88 -17.32 -0.32
CA LYS A 93 -35.27 -17.60 0.04
C LYS A 93 -35.75 -18.96 -0.48
N LYS A 94 -35.03 -19.57 -1.42
CA LYS A 94 -35.37 -20.88 -1.99
C LYS A 94 -35.05 -22.00 -0.98
N LYS A 95 -35.95 -22.96 -0.87
CA LYS A 95 -35.84 -24.08 0.09
C LYS A 95 -34.66 -24.98 -0.31
N GLY A 96 -33.67 -25.12 0.58
CA GLY A 96 -32.49 -25.97 0.34
C GLY A 96 -31.27 -25.26 -0.23
N VAL A 97 -31.34 -23.96 -0.55
CA VAL A 97 -30.16 -23.19 -0.94
C VAL A 97 -29.34 -22.85 0.29
N THR A 98 -28.03 -23.12 0.22
CA THR A 98 -27.06 -22.76 1.25
C THR A 98 -26.12 -21.70 0.70
N LYS A 99 -25.53 -20.88 1.59
CA LYS A 99 -24.53 -19.86 1.18
C LYS A 99 -23.34 -20.45 0.40
N LEU A 100 -23.03 -21.73 0.63
CA LEU A 100 -21.97 -22.45 -0.08
C LEU A 100 -22.35 -22.74 -1.53
N LEU A 101 -23.61 -23.13 -1.80
CA LEU A 101 -24.12 -23.35 -3.16
C LEU A 101 -24.10 -22.06 -3.99
N LEU A 102 -24.53 -20.95 -3.39
CA LEU A 102 -24.57 -19.63 -4.03
C LEU A 102 -23.18 -19.07 -4.38
N TRP A 103 -22.12 -19.61 -3.76
CA TRP A 103 -20.73 -19.20 -4.01
C TRP A 103 -20.02 -20.09 -5.04
N GLN A 104 -20.63 -21.22 -5.41
CA GLN A 104 -20.08 -22.19 -6.37
C GLN A 104 -20.58 -21.98 -7.81
N GLU A 105 -21.65 -21.20 -8.01
CA GLU A 105 -22.18 -20.77 -9.32
C GLU A 105 -21.50 -19.50 -9.82
#